data_AF-A0A9W2VSJ1-F1
#
_entry.id   AF-A0A9W2VSJ1-F1
#
_cell.length_a   1.000
_cell.length_b   1.000
_cell.length_c   1.000
_cell.angle_alpha   90.00
_cell.angle_beta   90.00
_cell.angle_gamma   90.00
#
_symmetry.space_group_name_H-M   'P 1'
#
loop_
_entity.id
_entity.type
_entity.pdbx_description
1 polymer ?
#
loop_
_entity_poly.entity_id
_entity_poly.type
_entity_poly.pdbx_seq_one_letter_code
_entity_poly.pdbx_strand_id
1 'polypeptide(L)'
;MERIRETVRDFRDLPYLEDTFMGVIDEATMETSVLSFLRSVRFIRNSGAADDSFEKEVSKILTREKATFQSYILRFQREDLCPNKCGTMLQRLMWCSDCVQDNYVCRKSRDCGVRHINVHEKEDLVLDCELNWHKLSQGLTYYSFYRVWGSNSETLLYKGKWPTLTKPLVRPEDAGDYRCELGIERSGPATVIHFEVTVLPQRIFGEITSKSSTFVTQPSTTETQSPTIRTQSPAIGTEAEEIWGDLSPTLRPSECSNPKNVQTGLLIGLLLWSFLLLILGFVTGILCFRSGMVVDSIKSRYHTEMAAAPRDQAP
;
A
#
# COMPACT_ATOMS: atom_id res chain seq x y z
N MET A 1 -10.70 -17.72 39.38
CA MET A 1 -9.75 -16.96 38.54
C MET A 1 -8.71 -17.84 37.85
N GLU A 2 -8.06 -18.78 38.56
CA GLU A 2 -7.03 -19.65 37.92
C GLU A 2 -7.59 -20.44 36.73
N ARG A 3 -8.75 -21.08 36.90
CA ARG A 3 -9.43 -21.82 35.83
C ARG A 3 -9.71 -20.97 34.58
N ILE A 4 -10.11 -19.71 34.75
CA ILE A 4 -10.34 -18.77 33.64
C ILE A 4 -9.02 -18.48 32.91
N ARG A 5 -7.93 -18.28 33.67
CA ARG A 5 -6.60 -18.03 33.12
C ARG A 5 -6.08 -19.23 32.32
N GLU A 6 -6.28 -20.44 32.84
CA GLU A 6 -5.94 -21.68 32.15
C GLU A 6 -6.75 -21.82 30.86
N THR A 7 -8.07 -21.59 30.90
CA THR A 7 -8.92 -21.63 29.70
C THR A 7 -8.49 -20.61 28.64
N VAL A 8 -8.11 -19.38 29.03
CA VAL A 8 -7.60 -18.39 28.07
C VAL A 8 -6.24 -18.79 27.51
N ARG A 9 -5.34 -19.35 28.34
CA ARG A 9 -4.05 -19.88 27.87
C ARG A 9 -4.23 -21.02 26.86
N ASP A 10 -5.25 -21.86 27.08
CA ASP A 10 -5.62 -22.97 26.20
C ASP A 10 -6.12 -22.50 24.82
N PHE A 11 -6.28 -21.20 24.56
CA PHE A 11 -6.63 -20.71 23.21
C PHE A 11 -5.50 -20.96 22.20
N ARG A 12 -4.25 -21.10 22.67
CA ARG A 12 -3.11 -21.49 21.81
C ARG A 12 -3.19 -22.95 21.34
N ASP A 13 -3.99 -23.76 22.03
CA ASP A 13 -4.09 -25.21 21.80
C ASP A 13 -5.41 -25.50 21.05
N LEU A 14 -5.30 -25.67 19.74
CA LEU A 14 -6.44 -25.86 18.83
C LEU A 14 -6.41 -27.28 18.21
N PRO A 15 -6.93 -28.30 18.90
CA PRO A 15 -6.77 -29.71 18.51
C PRO A 15 -7.42 -30.04 17.16
N TYR A 16 -8.50 -29.35 16.79
CA TYR A 16 -9.13 -29.53 15.48
C TYR A 16 -8.28 -29.02 14.31
N LEU A 17 -7.20 -28.30 14.60
CA LEU A 17 -6.26 -27.79 13.63
C LEU A 17 -4.87 -28.40 13.82
N GLU A 18 -4.68 -29.45 14.61
CA GLU A 18 -3.35 -29.91 15.03
C GLU A 18 -2.37 -30.18 13.86
N ASP A 19 -2.88 -30.64 12.71
CA ASP A 19 -2.08 -30.86 11.48
C ASP A 19 -1.94 -29.63 10.55
N THR A 20 -2.65 -28.54 10.86
CA THR A 20 -2.76 -27.34 9.99
C THR A 20 -2.36 -26.04 10.69
N PHE A 21 -2.51 -25.97 12.01
CA PHE A 21 -2.23 -24.79 12.81
C PHE A 21 -0.74 -24.69 13.12
N MET A 22 -0.13 -23.61 12.67
CA MET A 22 1.30 -23.40 12.79
C MET A 22 1.70 -22.75 14.13
N GLY A 23 0.76 -22.50 15.03
CA GLY A 23 1.04 -21.83 16.31
C GLY A 23 1.40 -20.35 16.17
N VAL A 24 1.09 -19.73 15.03
CA VAL A 24 1.42 -18.34 14.71
C VAL A 24 0.21 -17.58 14.19
N ILE A 25 0.18 -16.28 14.47
CA ILE A 25 -0.83 -15.33 13.99
C ILE A 25 -0.17 -14.01 13.59
N ASP A 26 -0.81 -13.25 12.70
CA ASP A 26 -0.40 -11.87 12.44
C ASP A 26 -1.07 -10.89 13.42
N GLU A 27 -0.62 -9.63 13.36
CA GLU A 27 -1.11 -8.56 14.23
C GLU A 27 -2.61 -8.28 14.02
N ALA A 28 -3.09 -8.29 12.77
CA ALA A 28 -4.49 -8.04 12.46
C ALA A 28 -5.42 -9.12 13.03
N THR A 29 -5.03 -10.40 12.93
CA THR A 29 -5.77 -11.51 13.53
C THR A 29 -5.75 -11.43 15.05
N MET A 30 -4.60 -11.10 15.64
CA MET A 30 -4.48 -10.89 17.08
C MET A 30 -5.42 -9.77 17.56
N GLU A 31 -5.36 -8.58 16.94
CA GLU A 31 -6.19 -7.43 17.32
C GLU A 31 -7.68 -7.74 17.20
N THR A 32 -8.09 -8.38 16.10
CA THR A 32 -9.47 -8.81 15.88
C THR A 32 -9.95 -9.74 16.99
N SER A 33 -9.10 -10.70 17.37
CA SER A 33 -9.39 -11.68 18.42
C SER A 33 -9.52 -11.02 19.79
N VAL A 34 -8.58 -10.12 20.13
CA VAL A 34 -8.60 -9.35 21.38
C VAL A 34 -9.86 -8.47 21.45
N LEU A 35 -10.20 -7.80 20.35
CA LEU A 35 -11.37 -6.93 20.29
C LEU A 35 -12.68 -7.72 20.45
N SER A 36 -12.80 -8.89 19.81
CA SER A 36 -13.92 -9.81 20.01
C SER A 36 -14.05 -10.21 21.48
N PHE A 37 -12.95 -10.69 22.06
CA PHE A 37 -12.90 -11.14 23.46
C PHE A 37 -13.31 -10.03 24.44
N LEU A 38 -12.74 -8.82 24.30
CA LEU A 38 -13.05 -7.68 25.17
C LEU A 38 -14.51 -7.24 25.08
N ARG A 39 -15.14 -7.34 23.90
CA ARG A 39 -16.58 -7.07 23.76
C ARG A 39 -17.41 -8.09 24.54
N SER A 40 -17.06 -9.37 24.44
CA SER A 40 -17.76 -10.44 25.17
C SER A 40 -17.57 -10.33 26.69
N VAL A 41 -16.36 -9.97 27.16
CA VAL A 41 -16.13 -9.70 28.60
C VAL A 41 -16.92 -8.48 29.08
N ARG A 42 -17.00 -7.41 28.28
CA ARG A 42 -17.79 -6.22 28.61
C ARG A 42 -19.28 -6.56 28.73
N PHE A 43 -19.79 -7.47 27.91
CA PHE A 43 -21.17 -7.94 27.98
C PHE A 43 -21.47 -8.60 29.34
N ILE A 44 -20.59 -9.50 29.82
CA ILE A 44 -20.73 -10.15 31.15
C ILE A 44 -20.70 -9.11 32.26
N ARG A 45 -19.73 -8.19 32.22
CA ARG A 45 -19.64 -7.14 33.25
C ARG A 45 -20.93 -6.32 33.35
N ASN A 46 -21.63 -6.14 32.24
CA ASN A 46 -22.85 -5.37 32.17
C ASN A 46 -24.13 -6.21 32.39
N SER A 47 -24.05 -7.54 32.42
CA SER A 47 -25.23 -8.42 32.56
C SER A 47 -25.76 -8.50 34.00
N GLY A 48 -24.98 -8.06 34.99
CA GLY A 48 -25.36 -8.10 36.41
C GLY A 48 -25.43 -9.52 36.99
N ALA A 49 -24.86 -10.51 36.30
CA ALA A 49 -24.82 -11.90 36.73
C ALA A 49 -23.96 -12.07 38.00
N ALA A 50 -24.52 -12.75 39.01
CA ALA A 50 -23.85 -13.06 40.28
C ALA A 50 -23.58 -14.58 40.44
N ASP A 51 -22.63 -14.89 41.31
CA ASP A 51 -22.31 -16.23 41.85
C ASP A 51 -22.17 -17.35 40.79
N ASP A 52 -22.78 -18.52 40.98
CA ASP A 52 -22.65 -19.68 40.09
C ASP A 52 -23.14 -19.42 38.65
N SER A 53 -23.99 -18.41 38.46
CA SER A 53 -24.43 -17.99 37.13
C SER A 53 -23.29 -17.32 36.36
N PHE A 54 -22.42 -16.60 37.07
CA PHE A 54 -21.28 -15.90 36.49
C PHE A 54 -20.21 -16.88 35.99
N GLU A 55 -19.83 -17.90 36.77
CA GLU A 55 -18.82 -18.88 36.31
C GLU A 55 -19.31 -19.64 35.05
N LYS A 56 -20.58 -20.06 35.04
CA LYS A 56 -21.19 -20.72 33.87
C LYS A 56 -21.26 -19.80 32.66
N GLU A 57 -21.65 -18.54 32.85
CA GLU A 57 -21.72 -17.55 31.77
C GLU A 57 -20.34 -17.23 31.19
N VAL A 58 -19.34 -17.03 32.05
CA VAL A 58 -17.94 -16.85 31.64
C VAL A 58 -17.44 -18.07 30.88
N SER A 59 -17.62 -19.29 31.41
CA SER A 59 -17.18 -20.52 30.74
C SER A 59 -17.81 -20.70 29.36
N LYS A 60 -19.11 -20.38 29.23
CA LYS A 60 -19.83 -20.43 27.95
C LYS A 60 -19.26 -19.43 26.94
N ILE A 61 -18.95 -18.21 27.39
CA ILE A 61 -18.36 -17.17 26.56
C ILE A 61 -16.93 -17.54 26.15
N LEU A 62 -16.10 -18.04 27.07
CA LEU A 62 -14.74 -18.49 26.75
C LEU A 62 -14.76 -19.60 25.68
N THR A 63 -15.69 -20.56 25.80
CA THR A 63 -15.86 -21.63 24.80
C THR A 63 -16.24 -21.04 23.43
N ARG A 64 -17.16 -20.07 23.41
CA ARG A 64 -17.58 -19.39 22.18
C ARG A 64 -16.44 -18.58 21.56
N GLU A 65 -15.71 -17.79 22.35
CA GLU A 65 -14.58 -17.00 21.88
C GLU A 65 -13.45 -17.89 21.37
N LYS A 66 -13.18 -19.06 21.98
CA LYS A 66 -12.20 -20.03 21.46
C LYS A 66 -12.60 -20.55 20.07
N ALA A 67 -13.89 -20.86 19.84
CA ALA A 67 -14.38 -21.27 18.53
C ALA A 67 -14.32 -20.14 17.49
N THR A 68 -14.63 -18.90 17.89
CA THR A 68 -14.48 -17.71 17.03
C THR A 68 -13.01 -17.49 16.67
N PHE A 69 -12.10 -17.59 17.65
CA PHE A 69 -10.66 -17.46 17.45
C PHE A 69 -10.13 -18.50 16.47
N GLN A 70 -10.56 -19.75 16.60
CA GLN A 70 -10.23 -20.82 15.65
C GLN A 70 -10.65 -20.45 14.22
N SER A 71 -11.81 -19.82 14.04
CA SER A 71 -12.29 -19.38 12.72
C SER A 71 -11.42 -18.25 12.14
N TYR A 72 -10.96 -17.32 12.97
CA TYR A 72 -10.02 -16.27 12.54
C TYR A 72 -8.67 -16.85 12.12
N ILE A 73 -8.14 -17.82 12.87
CA ILE A 73 -6.91 -18.53 12.51
C ILE A 73 -7.06 -19.26 11.18
N LEU A 74 -8.14 -20.00 10.99
CA LEU A 74 -8.38 -20.72 9.73
C LEU A 74 -8.39 -19.78 8.52
N ARG A 75 -8.99 -18.60 8.67
CA ARG A 75 -9.00 -17.57 7.64
C ARG A 75 -7.59 -17.05 7.39
N PHE A 76 -6.88 -16.64 8.44
CA PHE A 76 -5.51 -16.14 8.38
C PHE A 76 -4.59 -17.14 7.66
N GLN A 77 -4.59 -18.41 8.06
CA GLN A 77 -3.71 -19.41 7.48
C GLN A 77 -3.98 -19.67 6.01
N ARG A 78 -5.24 -19.53 5.59
CA ARG A 78 -5.67 -19.75 4.20
C ARG A 78 -5.42 -18.53 3.31
N GLU A 79 -5.62 -17.33 3.82
CA GLU A 79 -5.71 -16.11 3.02
C GLU A 79 -4.49 -15.19 3.19
N ASP A 80 -3.94 -15.11 4.41
CA ASP A 80 -3.01 -14.06 4.83
C ASP A 80 -1.63 -14.58 5.25
N LEU A 81 -1.49 -15.88 5.56
CA LEU A 81 -0.20 -16.49 5.87
C LEU A 81 0.57 -16.80 4.57
N CYS A 82 1.74 -16.19 4.42
CA CYS A 82 2.60 -16.34 3.25
C CYS A 82 1.86 -16.18 1.91
N PRO A 83 1.25 -15.01 1.65
CA PRO A 83 0.42 -14.76 0.47
C PRO A 83 1.25 -14.68 -0.83
N ASN A 84 2.57 -14.57 -0.73
CA ASN A 84 3.45 -14.52 -1.89
C ASN A 84 3.36 -15.84 -2.68
N LYS A 85 3.19 -15.80 -4.01
CA LYS A 85 3.19 -17.02 -4.85
C LYS A 85 4.59 -17.44 -5.33
N CYS A 86 5.52 -16.50 -5.29
CA CYS A 86 6.93 -16.61 -5.61
C CYS A 86 7.70 -15.66 -4.68
N GLY A 87 9.02 -15.63 -4.80
CA GLY A 87 9.90 -14.81 -3.98
C GLY A 87 10.09 -15.31 -2.55
N THR A 88 10.75 -14.47 -1.76
CA THR A 88 10.90 -14.60 -0.31
C THR A 88 10.26 -13.40 0.36
N MET A 89 9.20 -13.64 1.14
CA MET A 89 8.55 -12.63 1.96
C MET A 89 8.95 -12.81 3.42
N LEU A 90 9.23 -11.71 4.11
CA LEU A 90 9.33 -11.70 5.57
C LEU A 90 8.02 -11.16 6.15
N GLN A 91 7.28 -12.01 6.84
CA GLN A 91 6.01 -11.64 7.46
C GLN A 91 6.22 -11.55 8.96
N ARG A 92 5.80 -10.45 9.58
CA ARG A 92 5.88 -10.29 11.03
C ARG A 92 4.74 -11.05 11.69
N LEU A 93 5.07 -12.11 12.42
CA LEU A 93 4.10 -13.00 13.08
C LEU A 93 4.40 -13.10 14.58
N MET A 94 3.39 -13.45 15.36
CA MET A 94 3.48 -13.73 16.79
C MET A 94 3.27 -15.22 17.05
N TRP A 95 4.17 -15.81 17.84
CA TRP A 95 4.07 -17.18 18.31
C TRP A 95 3.10 -17.26 19.50
N CYS A 96 2.08 -18.11 19.41
CA CYS A 96 1.06 -18.24 20.46
C CYS A 96 1.59 -18.95 21.73
N SER A 97 2.71 -19.66 21.62
CA SER A 97 3.31 -20.42 22.73
C SER A 97 3.97 -19.53 23.78
N ASP A 98 4.67 -18.49 23.34
CA ASP A 98 5.53 -17.63 24.16
C ASP A 98 5.28 -16.12 23.94
N CYS A 99 4.34 -15.77 23.06
CA CYS A 99 3.98 -14.40 22.69
C CYS A 99 5.14 -13.59 22.09
N VAL A 100 6.13 -14.26 21.49
CA VAL A 100 7.25 -13.60 20.82
C VAL A 100 6.84 -13.21 19.40
N GLN A 101 7.15 -11.97 19.02
CA GLN A 101 6.96 -11.49 17.65
C GLN A 101 8.27 -11.55 16.88
N ASP A 102 8.26 -12.18 15.70
CA ASP A 102 9.44 -12.33 14.86
C ASP A 102 9.09 -12.31 13.37
N ASN A 103 10.11 -12.19 12.52
CA ASN A 103 9.99 -12.26 11.07
C ASN A 103 9.97 -13.71 10.61
N TYR A 104 8.78 -14.21 10.30
CA TYR A 104 8.58 -15.50 9.66
C TYR A 104 8.99 -15.43 8.18
N VAL A 105 9.74 -16.44 7.70
CA VAL A 105 10.29 -16.45 6.35
C VAL A 105 9.45 -17.30 5.41
N CYS A 106 8.67 -16.65 4.56
CA CYS A 106 7.85 -17.27 3.52
C CYS A 106 8.65 -17.49 2.23
N ARG A 107 9.35 -18.63 2.15
CA ARG A 107 10.22 -18.97 1.01
C ARG A 107 9.47 -19.71 -0.09
N LYS A 108 9.61 -19.22 -1.33
CA LYS A 108 9.21 -19.88 -2.58
C LYS A 108 10.33 -19.68 -3.63
N SER A 109 10.07 -20.02 -4.90
CA SER A 109 11.03 -19.73 -5.99
C SER A 109 11.32 -18.23 -6.06
N ARG A 110 12.60 -17.82 -5.99
CA ARG A 110 13.00 -16.40 -6.10
C ARG A 110 12.64 -15.78 -7.44
N ASP A 111 12.72 -16.59 -8.49
CA ASP A 111 12.27 -16.22 -9.83
C ASP A 111 10.73 -16.29 -9.88
N CYS A 112 10.15 -15.12 -10.15
CA CYS A 112 8.72 -14.90 -10.30
C CYS A 112 8.23 -14.97 -11.75
N GLY A 113 9.11 -15.38 -12.68
CA GLY A 113 8.81 -15.63 -14.07
C GLY A 113 9.13 -14.46 -15.00
N VAL A 114 8.67 -14.62 -16.24
CA VAL A 114 8.95 -13.72 -17.37
C VAL A 114 7.70 -12.95 -17.75
N ARG A 115 7.82 -11.63 -17.92
CA ARG A 115 6.77 -10.74 -18.42
C ARG A 115 7.12 -10.30 -19.85
N HIS A 116 6.24 -10.62 -20.81
CA HIS A 116 6.43 -10.20 -22.20
C HIS A 116 5.78 -8.83 -22.41
N ILE A 117 6.55 -7.86 -22.86
CA ILE A 117 6.10 -6.47 -23.01
C ILE A 117 6.21 -6.07 -24.48
N ASN A 118 5.07 -5.73 -25.08
CA ASN A 118 5.01 -5.14 -26.42
C ASN A 118 4.78 -3.63 -26.27
N VAL A 119 5.66 -2.82 -26.85
CA VAL A 119 5.56 -1.36 -26.81
C VAL A 119 5.80 -0.80 -28.21
N HIS A 120 5.04 0.20 -28.64
CA HIS A 120 5.33 0.83 -29.94
C HIS A 120 6.45 1.85 -29.82
N GLU A 121 7.23 1.98 -30.89
CA GLU A 121 8.24 3.04 -31.01
C GLU A 121 7.64 4.42 -30.69
N LYS A 122 8.41 5.24 -29.98
CA LYS A 122 8.04 6.57 -29.45
C LYS A 122 7.01 6.57 -28.33
N GLU A 123 6.52 5.41 -27.88
CA GLU A 123 5.77 5.31 -26.62
C GLU A 123 6.71 5.10 -25.43
N ASP A 124 6.17 5.15 -24.22
CA ASP A 124 6.93 4.95 -22.99
C ASP A 124 6.95 3.47 -22.61
N LEU A 125 8.14 2.90 -22.48
CA LEU A 125 8.32 1.56 -21.91
C LEU A 125 8.22 1.64 -20.39
N VAL A 126 7.34 0.84 -19.79
CA VAL A 126 7.19 0.73 -18.33
C VAL A 126 7.39 -0.72 -17.91
N LEU A 127 8.40 -0.96 -17.08
CA LEU A 127 8.67 -2.25 -16.46
C LEU A 127 8.26 -2.18 -14.99
N ASP A 128 7.19 -2.88 -14.63
CA ASP A 128 6.68 -2.93 -13.26
C ASP A 128 7.16 -4.20 -12.55
N CYS A 129 7.84 -4.02 -11.43
CA CYS A 129 8.36 -5.09 -10.59
C CYS A 129 7.58 -5.26 -9.28
N GLU A 130 6.56 -4.42 -9.02
CA GLU A 130 5.75 -4.53 -7.82
C GLU A 130 4.94 -5.84 -7.83
N LEU A 131 4.90 -6.51 -6.67
CA LEU A 131 3.96 -7.57 -6.35
C LEU A 131 3.14 -7.15 -5.14
N ASN A 132 1.89 -7.61 -5.06
CA ASN A 132 0.93 -7.22 -4.02
C ASN A 132 1.48 -7.38 -2.59
N TRP A 133 2.33 -8.37 -2.35
CA TRP A 133 2.90 -8.67 -1.03
C TRP A 133 4.16 -7.86 -0.69
N HIS A 134 4.74 -7.11 -1.63
CA HIS A 134 5.94 -6.30 -1.37
C HIS A 134 5.69 -5.27 -0.27
N LYS A 135 4.56 -4.56 -0.29
CA LYS A 135 4.22 -3.57 0.74
C LYS A 135 4.01 -4.18 2.13
N LEU A 136 3.74 -5.49 2.20
CA LEU A 136 3.50 -6.22 3.43
C LEU A 136 4.79 -6.84 3.99
N SER A 137 5.80 -7.08 3.14
CA SER A 137 7.04 -7.73 3.53
C SER A 137 7.93 -6.80 4.35
N GLN A 138 8.52 -7.35 5.39
CA GLN A 138 9.51 -6.68 6.23
C GLN A 138 10.91 -6.73 5.59
N GLY A 139 11.78 -5.79 5.97
CA GLY A 139 13.21 -5.83 5.64
C GLY A 139 13.56 -5.66 4.15
N LEU A 140 12.64 -5.14 3.33
CA LEU A 140 12.90 -4.88 1.92
C LEU A 140 13.84 -3.68 1.71
N THR A 141 14.75 -3.82 0.75
CA THR A 141 15.77 -2.82 0.44
C THR A 141 15.38 -1.99 -0.78
N TYR A 142 15.99 -2.23 -1.94
CA TYR A 142 15.79 -1.47 -3.16
C TYR A 142 15.43 -2.40 -4.32
N TYR A 143 14.63 -1.88 -5.24
CA TYR A 143 14.50 -2.43 -6.58
C TYR A 143 15.73 -2.04 -7.40
N SER A 144 16.29 -3.01 -8.11
CA SER A 144 17.41 -2.83 -9.02
C SER A 144 17.01 -3.38 -10.38
N PHE A 145 17.04 -2.54 -11.40
CA PHE A 145 16.72 -2.92 -12.78
C PHE A 145 17.98 -3.01 -13.61
N TYR A 146 18.08 -4.07 -14.37
CA TYR A 146 19.21 -4.40 -15.20
C TYR A 146 18.76 -4.58 -16.64
N ARG A 147 19.56 -4.10 -17.56
CA ARG A 147 19.55 -4.54 -18.95
C ARG A 147 20.42 -5.79 -19.06
N VAL A 148 19.89 -6.86 -19.63
CA VAL A 148 20.61 -8.12 -19.79
C VAL A 148 21.15 -8.21 -21.22
N TRP A 149 22.42 -8.59 -21.33
CA TRP A 149 23.16 -8.68 -22.59
C TRP A 149 23.77 -10.08 -22.72
N GLY A 150 23.31 -10.85 -23.72
CA GLY A 150 23.83 -12.19 -23.98
C GLY A 150 23.80 -13.09 -22.74
N SER A 151 24.71 -14.06 -22.67
CA SER A 151 24.64 -15.12 -21.65
C SER A 151 25.14 -14.73 -20.25
N ASN A 152 25.95 -13.69 -20.07
CA ASN A 152 26.58 -13.39 -18.76
C ASN A 152 26.92 -11.91 -18.49
N SER A 153 26.34 -10.97 -19.22
CA SER A 153 26.59 -9.54 -18.95
C SER A 153 25.30 -8.79 -18.69
N GLU A 154 25.34 -7.87 -17.74
CA GLU A 154 24.22 -7.02 -17.41
C GLU A 154 24.69 -5.62 -17.03
N THR A 155 23.82 -4.63 -17.24
CA THR A 155 24.08 -3.23 -16.90
C THR A 155 22.97 -2.73 -15.98
N LEU A 156 23.33 -2.23 -14.81
CA LEU A 156 22.39 -1.60 -13.90
C LEU A 156 21.85 -0.30 -14.52
N LEU A 157 20.54 -0.24 -14.72
CA LEU A 157 19.83 0.94 -15.25
C LEU A 157 19.28 1.83 -14.13
N TYR A 158 18.79 1.21 -13.06
CA TYR A 158 18.16 1.91 -11.96
C TYR A 158 18.32 1.14 -10.66
N LYS A 159 18.53 1.86 -9.55
CA LYS A 159 18.44 1.31 -8.20
C LYS A 159 17.75 2.31 -7.28
N GLY A 160 16.68 1.89 -6.61
CA GLY A 160 15.98 2.75 -5.67
C GLY A 160 14.71 2.13 -5.11
N LYS A 161 13.86 2.97 -4.50
CA LYS A 161 12.64 2.51 -3.82
C LYS A 161 11.44 2.40 -4.77
N TRP A 162 11.52 2.97 -5.97
CA TRP A 162 10.42 2.90 -6.94
C TRP A 162 10.38 1.52 -7.59
N PRO A 163 9.20 0.86 -7.64
CA PRO A 163 9.09 -0.48 -8.18
C PRO A 163 9.01 -0.53 -9.71
N THR A 164 9.05 0.62 -10.37
CA THR A 164 8.86 0.75 -11.81
C THR A 164 10.06 1.43 -12.46
N LEU A 165 10.51 0.90 -13.61
CA LEU A 165 11.43 1.57 -14.51
C LEU A 165 10.66 2.09 -15.73
N THR A 166 10.77 3.39 -16.01
CA THR A 166 10.18 4.01 -17.19
C THR A 166 11.27 4.51 -18.13
N LYS A 167 11.22 4.10 -19.39
CA LYS A 167 12.06 4.61 -20.48
C LYS A 167 11.14 5.33 -21.48
N PRO A 168 11.14 6.68 -21.51
CA PRO A 168 10.31 7.40 -22.45
C PRO A 168 10.87 7.31 -23.87
N LEU A 169 9.97 7.47 -24.85
CA LEU A 169 10.29 7.49 -26.28
C LEU A 169 11.17 6.30 -26.68
N VAL A 170 10.63 5.09 -26.53
CA VAL A 170 11.32 3.84 -26.81
C VAL A 170 11.70 3.73 -28.29
N ARG A 171 12.87 3.17 -28.57
CA ARG A 171 13.41 2.94 -29.92
C ARG A 171 13.68 1.46 -30.15
N PRO A 172 13.86 0.99 -31.40
CA PRO A 172 14.10 -0.44 -31.67
C PRO A 172 15.29 -1.03 -30.88
N GLU A 173 16.34 -0.25 -30.61
CA GLU A 173 17.48 -0.67 -29.78
C GLU A 173 17.15 -0.93 -28.31
N ASP A 174 16.05 -0.37 -27.81
CA ASP A 174 15.57 -0.63 -26.45
C ASP A 174 14.85 -1.99 -26.35
N ALA A 175 14.58 -2.70 -27.46
CA ALA A 175 14.09 -4.09 -27.42
C ALA A 175 15.14 -5.04 -26.82
N GLY A 176 14.71 -6.08 -26.11
CA GLY A 176 15.57 -7.09 -25.50
C GLY A 176 15.20 -7.43 -24.06
N ASP A 177 16.14 -8.06 -23.36
CA ASP A 177 15.88 -8.65 -22.05
C ASP A 177 16.23 -7.70 -20.90
N TYR A 178 15.35 -7.64 -19.92
CA TYR A 178 15.54 -6.88 -18.69
C TYR A 178 15.29 -7.78 -17.49
N ARG A 179 15.89 -7.40 -16.36
CA ARG A 179 15.71 -8.09 -15.09
C ARG A 179 15.49 -7.08 -13.99
N CYS A 180 14.49 -7.31 -13.16
CA CYS A 180 14.32 -6.60 -11.90
C CYS A 180 14.67 -7.52 -10.74
N GLU A 181 15.35 -6.96 -9.75
CA GLU A 181 15.62 -7.58 -8.48
C GLU A 181 15.17 -6.68 -7.33
N LEU A 182 14.32 -7.20 -6.44
CA LEU A 182 14.02 -6.57 -5.16
C LEU A 182 14.87 -7.24 -4.08
N GLY A 183 15.76 -6.48 -3.43
CA GLY A 183 16.62 -7.01 -2.38
C GLY A 183 15.90 -7.12 -1.02
N ILE A 184 16.30 -8.09 -0.20
CA ILE A 184 15.87 -8.21 1.20
C ILE A 184 17.09 -8.31 2.11
N GLU A 185 16.98 -7.76 3.32
CA GLU A 185 18.09 -7.77 4.26
C GLU A 185 18.60 -9.20 4.54
N ARG A 186 19.92 -9.38 4.43
CA ARG A 186 20.68 -10.57 4.84
C ARG A 186 20.29 -11.90 4.16
N SER A 187 19.45 -11.90 3.12
CA SER A 187 18.89 -13.16 2.55
C SER A 187 18.85 -13.23 1.02
N GLY A 188 19.66 -12.43 0.31
CA GLY A 188 19.65 -12.34 -1.15
C GLY A 188 18.45 -11.54 -1.67
N PRO A 189 17.95 -11.82 -2.89
CA PRO A 189 16.78 -11.12 -3.40
C PRO A 189 15.48 -11.70 -2.85
N ALA A 190 14.56 -10.79 -2.49
CA ALA A 190 13.17 -11.09 -2.20
C ALA A 190 12.41 -11.50 -3.46
N THR A 191 12.71 -10.89 -4.61
CA THR A 191 12.01 -11.15 -5.87
C THR A 191 12.96 -10.93 -7.04
N VAL A 192 12.89 -11.81 -8.04
CA VAL A 192 13.50 -11.61 -9.36
C VAL A 192 12.39 -11.76 -10.40
N ILE A 193 12.27 -10.78 -11.30
CA ILE A 193 11.33 -10.81 -12.43
C ILE A 193 12.12 -10.52 -13.70
N HIS A 194 11.88 -11.30 -14.73
CA HIS A 194 12.45 -11.11 -16.06
C HIS A 194 11.42 -10.43 -16.97
N PHE A 195 11.88 -9.59 -17.89
CA PHE A 195 11.05 -8.95 -18.90
C PHE A 195 11.65 -9.17 -20.27
N GLU A 196 10.82 -9.61 -21.22
CA GLU A 196 11.18 -9.73 -22.63
C GLU A 196 10.47 -8.60 -23.38
N VAL A 197 11.22 -7.58 -23.80
CA VAL A 197 10.67 -6.37 -24.42
C VAL A 197 10.78 -6.46 -25.93
N THR A 198 9.63 -6.37 -26.61
CA THR A 198 9.54 -6.24 -28.06
C THR A 198 9.08 -4.84 -28.42
N VAL A 199 9.87 -4.13 -29.24
CA VAL A 199 9.50 -2.81 -29.76
C VAL A 199 8.85 -2.99 -31.12
N LEU A 200 7.57 -2.63 -31.20
CA LEU A 200 6.77 -2.64 -32.41
C LEU A 200 6.99 -1.35 -33.20
N PRO A 201 6.79 -1.35 -34.52
CA PRO A 201 6.82 -0.13 -35.33
C PRO A 201 5.90 0.95 -34.76
N GLN A 202 6.28 2.20 -34.98
CA GLN A 202 5.46 3.34 -34.58
C GLN A 202 4.03 3.17 -35.10
N ARG A 203 3.04 3.49 -34.26
CA ARG A 203 1.65 3.56 -34.70
C ARG A 203 1.53 4.59 -35.82
N ILE A 204 1.16 4.12 -37.01
CA ILE A 204 0.74 4.99 -38.10
C ILE A 204 -0.65 5.48 -37.70
N PHE A 205 -0.71 6.63 -37.03
CA PHE A 205 -1.93 7.40 -37.01
C PHE A 205 -2.14 7.85 -38.46
N GLY A 206 -3.11 7.24 -39.14
CA GLY A 206 -3.53 7.68 -40.45
C GLY A 206 -3.99 9.12 -40.35
N GLU A 207 -3.08 10.05 -40.56
CA GLU A 207 -3.43 11.41 -40.93
C GLU A 207 -4.09 11.26 -42.30
N ILE A 208 -5.42 11.31 -42.32
CA ILE A 208 -6.17 11.48 -43.56
C ILE A 208 -5.91 12.92 -44.02
N THR A 209 -4.65 13.22 -44.38
CA THR A 209 -4.32 14.39 -45.16
C THR A 209 -4.81 14.08 -46.55
N SER A 210 -6.10 14.36 -46.76
CA SER A 210 -6.75 14.35 -48.07
C SER A 210 -6.02 15.34 -48.97
N LYS A 211 -4.96 14.87 -49.60
CA LYS A 211 -4.25 15.53 -50.70
C LYS A 211 -3.91 14.46 -51.73
N SER A 212 -4.92 14.06 -52.47
CA SER A 212 -4.76 13.81 -53.90
C SER A 212 -6.13 13.73 -54.55
N SER A 213 -6.46 14.76 -55.33
CA SER A 213 -6.99 14.56 -56.68
C SER A 213 -7.24 15.93 -57.32
N THR A 214 -6.20 16.45 -57.97
CA THR A 214 -6.39 17.44 -59.03
C THR A 214 -6.98 16.66 -60.20
N PHE A 215 -8.30 16.65 -60.34
CA PHE A 215 -8.96 16.17 -61.55
C PHE A 215 -9.38 17.35 -62.42
N VAL A 216 -8.86 17.29 -63.63
CA VAL A 216 -9.03 18.20 -64.75
C VAL A 216 -10.51 18.33 -65.10
N THR A 217 -10.97 19.58 -65.21
CA THR A 217 -12.28 19.95 -65.75
C THR A 217 -12.32 19.71 -67.26
N GLN A 218 -13.28 18.90 -67.74
CA GLN A 218 -14.05 19.23 -68.96
C GLN A 218 -15.39 18.47 -69.01
N PRO A 219 -16.42 19.04 -69.69
CA PRO A 219 -17.84 18.80 -69.39
C PRO A 219 -18.58 17.98 -70.45
N SER A 220 -19.77 17.45 -70.10
CA SER A 220 -20.95 17.18 -70.95
C SER A 220 -22.07 16.63 -70.03
N THR A 221 -23.15 17.36 -69.67
CA THR A 221 -24.49 17.35 -70.31
C THR A 221 -24.95 15.93 -70.69
N THR A 222 -26.08 15.34 -70.25
CA THR A 222 -27.42 15.87 -69.94
C THR A 222 -28.27 14.78 -69.25
N GLU A 223 -29.13 15.21 -68.32
CA GLU A 223 -30.46 14.69 -67.93
C GLU A 223 -30.71 13.23 -67.48
N THR A 224 -31.01 13.14 -66.20
CA THR A 224 -31.83 12.10 -65.56
C THR A 224 -33.32 12.37 -65.77
N GLN A 225 -34.04 11.40 -66.34
CA GLN A 225 -35.45 11.16 -66.01
C GLN A 225 -35.59 9.71 -65.57
N SER A 226 -36.17 9.48 -64.38
CA SER A 226 -36.97 8.28 -64.15
C SER A 226 -37.96 8.46 -62.99
N PRO A 227 -39.15 7.82 -63.08
CA PRO A 227 -40.26 7.99 -62.16
C PRO A 227 -40.42 6.86 -61.13
N THR A 228 -41.27 7.16 -60.14
CA THR A 228 -41.87 6.34 -59.08
C THR A 228 -42.49 5.01 -59.54
N ILE A 229 -42.27 3.90 -58.80
CA ILE A 229 -43.21 2.77 -58.68
C ILE A 229 -43.20 2.17 -57.25
N ARG A 230 -44.40 2.04 -56.67
CA ARG A 230 -44.82 1.30 -55.46
C ARG A 230 -44.78 -0.22 -55.66
N THR A 231 -44.78 -1.00 -54.55
CA THR A 231 -45.81 -2.03 -54.19
C THR A 231 -45.27 -2.92 -53.04
N GLN A 232 -45.77 -2.75 -51.80
CA GLN A 232 -46.70 -3.61 -51.00
C GLN A 232 -46.17 -4.98 -50.46
N SER A 233 -46.01 -5.02 -49.13
CA SER A 233 -46.39 -6.00 -48.05
C SER A 233 -46.89 -7.43 -48.39
N PRO A 234 -46.79 -8.44 -47.47
CA PRO A 234 -47.52 -8.41 -46.19
C PRO A 234 -46.83 -8.98 -44.92
N ALA A 235 -47.52 -8.76 -43.81
CA ALA A 235 -47.15 -8.81 -42.39
C ALA A 235 -47.23 -10.19 -41.71
N ILE A 236 -46.60 -10.30 -40.53
CA ILE A 236 -47.12 -10.92 -39.28
C ILE A 236 -46.53 -10.09 -38.12
N GLY A 237 -47.39 -9.62 -37.21
CA GLY A 237 -47.02 -8.74 -36.09
C GLY A 237 -46.85 -9.47 -34.76
N THR A 238 -46.19 -8.81 -33.80
CA THR A 238 -46.67 -8.67 -32.42
C THR A 238 -45.91 -7.54 -31.73
N GLU A 239 -46.65 -6.75 -30.96
CA GLU A 239 -46.25 -5.53 -30.27
C GLU A 239 -45.32 -5.82 -29.08
N ALA A 240 -44.30 -4.97 -28.90
CA ALA A 240 -43.82 -4.56 -27.58
C ALA A 240 -42.97 -3.28 -27.74
N GLU A 241 -43.58 -2.21 -27.26
CA GLU A 241 -43.12 -0.84 -27.07
C GLU A 241 -42.05 -0.80 -25.96
N GLU A 242 -40.89 -0.17 -26.22
CA GLU A 242 -40.32 0.91 -25.39
C GLU A 242 -38.85 1.24 -25.79
N ILE A 243 -38.71 2.41 -26.43
CA ILE A 243 -37.75 3.49 -26.11
C ILE A 243 -36.28 3.09 -25.89
N TRP A 244 -35.46 3.18 -26.95
CA TRP A 244 -34.06 3.70 -26.87
C TRP A 244 -33.67 4.35 -28.19
N GLY A 245 -34.05 5.62 -28.34
CA GLY A 245 -33.51 6.51 -29.35
C GLY A 245 -32.27 7.21 -28.82
N ASP A 246 -31.14 6.90 -29.44
CA ASP A 246 -30.08 7.80 -29.92
C ASP A 246 -29.73 9.03 -29.08
N LEU A 247 -28.45 9.15 -28.70
CA LEU A 247 -27.65 10.38 -28.74
C LEU A 247 -26.24 10.09 -28.20
N SER A 248 -25.28 9.93 -29.10
CA SER A 248 -23.87 10.22 -28.80
C SER A 248 -23.69 11.71 -28.51
N PRO A 249 -22.83 12.07 -27.54
CA PRO A 249 -22.10 13.32 -27.66
C PRO A 249 -20.59 13.11 -27.48
N THR A 250 -19.88 13.47 -28.53
CA THR A 250 -18.51 13.98 -28.51
C THR A 250 -18.41 15.11 -27.47
N LEU A 251 -17.57 14.98 -26.44
CA LEU A 251 -17.17 16.13 -25.63
C LEU A 251 -15.71 16.01 -25.13
N ARG A 252 -15.00 17.12 -25.28
CA ARG A 252 -13.62 17.42 -24.89
C ARG A 252 -13.38 17.34 -23.37
N PRO A 253 -12.11 17.22 -22.92
CA PRO A 253 -11.77 16.91 -21.53
C PRO A 253 -12.13 18.07 -20.59
N SER A 254 -12.96 17.78 -19.60
CA SER A 254 -13.26 18.69 -18.50
C SER A 254 -12.23 18.50 -17.37
N GLU A 255 -11.49 19.58 -17.08
CA GLU A 255 -10.93 19.83 -15.75
C GLU A 255 -12.05 19.74 -14.70
N CYS A 256 -11.86 18.93 -13.68
CA CYS A 256 -12.59 18.99 -12.42
C CYS A 256 -11.60 18.79 -11.28
N SER A 257 -11.04 19.89 -10.80
CA SER A 257 -10.29 19.96 -9.55
C SER A 257 -11.26 19.82 -8.37
N ASN A 258 -10.98 18.84 -7.49
CA ASN A 258 -11.71 18.61 -6.25
C ASN A 258 -11.42 19.75 -5.23
N PRO A 259 -12.42 20.43 -4.64
CA PRO A 259 -12.17 21.52 -3.70
C PRO A 259 -11.78 21.06 -2.28
N LYS A 260 -11.56 19.76 -2.06
CA LYS A 260 -11.26 19.20 -0.72
C LYS A 260 -9.81 19.35 -0.26
N ASN A 261 -8.88 19.72 -1.15
CA ASN A 261 -7.44 19.72 -0.83
C ASN A 261 -6.91 21.08 -0.33
N VAL A 262 -7.64 22.18 -0.52
CA VAL A 262 -7.19 23.53 -0.10
C VAL A 262 -7.35 23.72 1.42
N GLN A 263 -8.42 23.17 2.00
CA GLN A 263 -8.73 23.33 3.42
C GLN A 263 -7.85 22.45 4.32
N THR A 264 -7.51 21.24 3.86
CA THR A 264 -6.63 20.31 4.58
C THR A 264 -5.16 20.78 4.57
N GLY A 265 -4.70 21.38 3.47
CA GLY A 265 -3.36 21.99 3.40
C GLY A 265 -3.19 23.17 4.36
N LEU A 266 -4.24 24.00 4.51
CA LEU A 266 -4.25 25.13 5.44
C LEU A 266 -4.20 24.66 6.92
N LEU A 267 -4.96 23.62 7.28
CA LEU A 267 -4.95 23.07 8.63
C LEU A 267 -3.60 22.42 8.99
N ILE A 268 -3.02 21.66 8.07
CA ILE A 268 -1.70 21.03 8.28
C ILE A 268 -0.63 22.12 8.43
N GLY A 269 -0.69 23.18 7.62
CA GLY A 269 0.17 24.34 7.77
C GLY A 269 0.07 24.96 9.17
N LEU A 270 -1.15 25.28 9.63
CA LEU A 270 -1.36 25.90 10.95
C LEU A 270 -0.89 25.01 12.11
N LEU A 271 -1.08 23.69 12.02
CA LEU A 271 -0.61 22.74 13.03
C LEU A 271 0.92 22.69 13.10
N LEU A 272 1.60 22.71 11.94
CA LEU A 272 3.06 22.74 11.88
C LEU A 272 3.62 24.06 12.43
N TRP A 273 3.00 25.19 12.11
CA TRP A 273 3.39 26.50 12.64
C TRP A 273 3.18 26.61 14.15
N SER A 274 2.06 26.08 14.67
CA SER A 274 1.79 26.02 16.11
C SER A 274 2.83 25.16 16.85
N PHE A 275 3.19 24.01 16.28
CA PHE A 275 4.21 23.13 16.86
C PHE A 275 5.60 23.77 16.87
N LEU A 276 5.97 24.49 15.81
CA LEU A 276 7.22 25.25 15.73
C LEU A 276 7.29 26.37 16.78
N LEU A 277 6.19 27.11 16.99
CA LEU A 277 6.12 28.15 18.02
C LEU A 277 6.20 27.56 19.44
N LEU A 278 5.60 26.39 19.67
CA LEU A 278 5.71 25.67 20.94
C LEU A 278 7.14 25.21 21.23
N ILE A 279 7.84 24.65 20.24
CA ILE A 279 9.25 24.27 20.38
C ILE A 279 10.10 25.52 20.67
N LEU A 280 9.90 26.61 19.93
CA LEU A 280 10.68 27.83 20.12
C LEU A 280 10.42 28.44 21.51
N GLY A 281 9.17 28.44 21.98
CA GLY A 281 8.80 28.87 23.32
C GLY A 281 9.40 27.98 24.41
N PHE A 282 9.42 26.66 24.21
CA PHE A 282 10.01 25.71 25.15
C PHE A 282 11.54 25.87 25.24
N VAL A 283 12.22 26.01 24.09
CA VAL A 283 13.67 26.26 24.02
C VAL A 283 14.03 27.60 24.66
N THR A 284 13.25 28.65 24.38
CA THR A 284 13.42 29.98 25.00
C THR A 284 13.18 29.90 26.50
N GLY A 285 12.15 29.17 26.95
CA GLY A 285 11.88 28.91 28.36
C GLY A 285 13.05 28.23 29.06
N ILE A 286 13.61 27.17 28.48
CA ILE A 286 14.78 26.47 29.03
C ILE A 286 16.01 27.38 29.09
N LEU A 287 16.28 28.15 28.03
CA LEU A 287 17.43 29.07 27.97
C LEU A 287 17.28 30.20 29.00
N CYS A 288 16.10 30.80 29.12
CA CYS A 288 15.80 31.84 30.10
C CYS A 288 15.84 31.28 31.54
N PHE A 289 15.30 30.08 31.79
CA PHE A 289 15.33 29.46 33.13
C PHE A 289 16.75 29.07 33.55
N ARG A 290 17.57 28.56 32.62
CA ARG A 290 19.01 28.33 32.85
C ARG A 290 19.77 29.63 33.09
N SER A 291 19.43 30.71 32.39
CA SER A 291 20.07 32.01 32.60
C SER A 291 19.73 32.62 33.96
N GLY A 292 18.47 32.48 34.44
CA GLY A 292 18.05 32.94 35.77
C GLY A 292 18.81 32.24 36.89
N MET A 293 18.96 30.91 36.81
CA MET A 293 19.73 30.13 37.79
C MET A 293 21.22 30.50 37.82
N VAL A 294 21.82 30.87 36.69
CA VAL A 294 23.23 31.27 36.63
C VAL A 294 23.42 32.68 37.23
N VAL A 295 22.48 33.60 36.99
CA VAL A 295 22.52 34.97 37.55
C VAL A 295 22.33 34.95 39.07
N ASP A 296 21.44 34.11 39.60
CA ASP A 296 21.23 33.97 41.05
C ASP A 296 22.44 33.33 41.75
N SER A 297 23.13 32.39 41.09
CA SER A 297 24.35 31.76 41.63
C SER A 297 25.55 32.72 41.70
N ILE A 298 25.66 33.66 40.74
CA ILE A 298 26.71 34.70 40.75
C ILE A 298 26.43 35.74 41.86
N LYS A 299 25.16 36.12 42.08
CA LYS A 299 24.79 37.08 43.12
C LYS A 299 24.98 36.52 44.54
N SER A 300 24.78 35.21 44.72
CA SER A 300 25.07 34.50 45.98
C SER A 300 26.57 34.46 46.31
N ARG A 301 27.45 34.27 45.31
CA ARG A 301 28.91 34.32 45.53
C ARG A 301 29.41 35.71 45.92
N TYR A 302 28.92 36.76 45.26
CA TYR A 302 29.31 38.14 45.57
C TYR A 302 28.92 38.57 46.99
N HIS A 303 27.76 38.13 47.50
CA HIS A 303 27.36 38.42 48.88
C HIS A 303 28.20 37.68 49.94
N THR A 304 28.77 36.52 49.58
CA THR A 304 29.55 35.70 50.52
C THR A 304 31.00 36.18 50.63
N GLU A 305 31.59 36.71 49.55
CA GLU A 305 32.95 37.28 49.59
C GLU A 305 33.04 38.61 50.34
N MET A 306 31.99 39.44 50.35
CA MET A 306 31.98 40.68 51.15
C MET A 306 31.85 40.45 52.66
N ALA A 307 31.39 39.27 53.10
CA ALA A 307 31.25 38.95 54.52
C ALA A 307 32.53 38.34 55.14
N ALA A 308 33.53 38.01 54.33
CA ALA A 308 34.71 37.24 54.75
C ALA A 308 36.04 38.01 54.64
N ALA A 309 36.03 39.34 54.72
CA ALA A 309 37.26 40.14 54.85
C ALA A 309 37.61 40.37 56.34
N PRO A 310 38.76 39.89 56.86
CA PRO A 310 39.23 40.22 58.20
C PRO A 310 39.72 41.68 58.25
N ARG A 311 39.33 42.42 59.29
CA ARG A 311 40.02 43.67 59.67
C ARG A 311 41.32 43.31 60.38
N ASP A 312 42.44 43.52 59.71
CA ASP A 312 43.76 43.54 60.36
C ASP A 312 43.87 44.79 61.26
N GLN A 313 44.05 44.55 62.56
CA GLN A 313 44.72 45.48 63.47
C GLN A 313 46.13 44.93 63.70
N ALA A 314 47.13 45.78 63.48
CA ALA A 314 48.52 45.53 63.81
C ALA A 314 49.13 46.83 64.38
N PRO A 315 50.30 46.73 65.03
CA PRO A 315 50.52 46.52 66.46
C PRO A 315 50.33 47.78 67.31
#